data_AF-A0A8D8AF08-F1
#
_entry.id   AF-A0A8D8AF08-F1
#
_cell.length_a   1.000
_cell.length_b   1.000
_cell.length_c   1.000
_cell.angle_alpha   90.00
_cell.angle_beta   90.00
_cell.angle_gamma   90.00
#
_symmetry.space_group_name_H-M   'P 1'
#
loop_
_entity.id
_entity.type
_entity.pdbx_description
1 polymer ?
#
loop_
_entity_poly.entity_id
_entity_poly.type
_entity_poly.pdbx_seq_one_letter_code
_entity_poly.pdbx_strand_id
1 'polypeptide(L)'
;CQPSPCGPNSQCREINGQAVCSCLPTYIGSPPGCRPECVTSSECPLDRACVNQKCVDPCPGTCGTNARCNVNNHSPICSCQSGYTGDPFTRCYPNPPPPQDTQVVVRDPCVPSPCGPNSQCRNINGVPSCSCLVNYIGSPPNCRPECTINAECPSNQACMNEKC
;
A
#
# COMPACT_ATOMS: atom_id res chain seq x y z
N CYS A 1 -10.75 62.42 22.99
CA CYS A 1 -11.05 61.13 22.29
C CYS A 1 -12.52 60.64 22.40
N GLN A 2 -13.51 61.48 22.76
CA GLN A 2 -14.92 61.09 22.82
C GLN A 2 -15.79 62.12 22.08
N PRO A 3 -16.50 61.75 20.99
CA PRO A 3 -16.40 60.46 20.28
C PRO A 3 -15.00 60.28 19.65
N SER A 4 -14.58 59.03 19.43
CA SER A 4 -13.23 58.75 18.89
C SER A 4 -13.18 59.05 17.39
N PRO A 5 -12.27 59.93 16.91
CA PRO A 5 -12.10 60.19 15.48
C PRO A 5 -11.26 59.13 14.77
N CYS A 6 -10.67 58.17 15.49
CA CYS A 6 -9.61 57.28 14.98
C CYS A 6 -10.10 56.06 14.19
N GLY A 7 -11.41 55.83 14.06
CA GLY A 7 -11.94 54.66 13.37
C GLY A 7 -11.80 53.33 14.16
N PRO A 8 -12.29 52.21 13.60
CA PRO A 8 -12.24 50.91 14.24
C PRO A 8 -10.80 50.38 14.39
N ASN A 9 -10.61 49.46 15.33
CA ASN A 9 -9.33 48.79 15.60
C ASN A 9 -8.14 49.74 15.87
N SER A 10 -8.43 50.96 16.33
CA SER A 10 -7.45 52.00 16.59
C SER A 10 -7.53 52.45 18.05
N GLN A 11 -6.38 52.69 18.69
CA GLN A 11 -6.32 53.40 19.96
C GLN A 11 -6.25 54.91 19.71
N CYS A 12 -7.02 55.67 20.48
CA CYS A 12 -6.95 57.13 20.52
C CYS A 12 -6.21 57.55 21.79
N ARG A 13 -5.14 58.34 21.64
CA ARG A 13 -4.45 59.01 22.74
C ARG A 13 -4.54 60.52 22.53
N GLU A 14 -4.86 61.25 23.58
CA GLU A 14 -4.93 62.71 23.52
C GLU A 14 -3.58 63.29 23.95
N ILE A 15 -2.95 64.08 23.08
CA ILE A 15 -1.67 64.74 23.34
C ILE A 15 -1.84 66.21 22.96
N ASN A 16 -1.66 67.12 23.93
CA ASN A 16 -1.82 68.58 23.74
C ASN A 16 -3.19 69.00 23.15
N GLY A 17 -4.28 68.33 23.55
CA GLY A 17 -5.63 68.60 23.05
C GLY A 17 -5.90 68.08 21.63
N GLN A 18 -4.94 67.36 21.03
CA GLN A 18 -5.07 66.75 19.71
C GLN A 18 -5.19 65.23 19.83
N ALA A 19 -6.07 64.64 19.02
CA ALA A 19 -6.24 63.20 18.95
C ALA A 19 -5.12 62.56 18.12
N VAL A 20 -4.29 61.75 18.76
CA VAL A 20 -3.27 60.93 18.11
C VAL A 20 -3.78 59.50 18.02
N CYS A 21 -3.89 59.01 16.79
CA CYS A 21 -4.42 57.69 16.49
C CYS A 21 -3.30 56.72 16.15
N SER A 22 -3.37 55.49 16.66
CA SER A 22 -2.52 54.39 16.18
C SER A 22 -3.33 53.09 16.15
N CYS A 23 -2.96 52.12 15.31
CA CYS A 23 -3.64 50.82 15.32
C CYS A 23 -3.45 50.10 16.67
N LEU A 24 -4.43 49.28 17.05
CA LEU A 24 -4.31 48.35 18.18
C LEU A 24 -3.19 47.33 17.92
N PRO A 25 -2.65 46.69 18.97
CA PRO A 25 -1.68 45.60 18.80
C PRO A 25 -2.23 44.54 17.83
N THR A 26 -1.37 44.03 16.93
CA THR A 26 -1.68 43.05 15.87
C THR A 26 -2.49 43.54 14.66
N TYR A 27 -2.96 44.80 14.66
CA TYR A 27 -3.57 45.42 13.48
C TYR A 27 -2.52 46.18 12.67
N ILE A 28 -2.63 46.13 11.35
CA ILE A 28 -1.71 46.74 10.40
C ILE A 28 -2.37 47.92 9.68
N GLY A 29 -1.53 48.81 9.13
CA GLY A 29 -1.97 50.01 8.40
C GLY A 29 -1.93 51.27 9.26
N SER A 30 -2.73 52.26 8.86
CA SER A 30 -2.82 53.57 9.53
C SER A 30 -4.29 53.91 9.80
N PRO A 31 -4.64 54.46 10.97
CA PRO A 31 -5.99 54.91 11.27
C PRO A 31 -6.54 55.89 10.21
N PRO A 32 -7.84 55.84 9.86
CA PRO A 32 -8.87 54.93 10.38
C PRO A 32 -8.91 53.54 9.72
N GLY A 33 -8.01 53.26 8.78
CA GLY A 33 -7.96 52.02 7.99
C GLY A 33 -7.18 50.87 8.64
N CYS A 34 -7.20 50.77 9.97
CA CYS A 34 -6.55 49.66 10.67
C CYS A 34 -7.29 48.36 10.39
N ARG A 35 -6.57 47.37 9.83
CA ARG A 35 -7.12 46.07 9.46
C ARG A 35 -6.29 44.94 10.08
N PRO A 36 -6.87 43.75 10.29
CA PRO A 36 -6.09 42.59 10.70
C PRO A 36 -5.04 42.22 9.65
N GLU A 37 -4.12 41.32 9.99
CA GLU A 37 -3.12 40.80 9.06
C GLU A 37 -3.78 40.19 7.82
N CYS A 38 -4.86 39.44 8.02
CA CYS A 38 -5.67 38.85 6.95
C CYS A 38 -7.15 38.78 7.35
N VAL A 39 -8.03 38.80 6.34
CA VAL A 39 -9.45 38.43 6.47
C VAL A 39 -9.74 37.18 5.65
N THR A 40 -8.98 36.99 4.57
CA THR A 40 -9.08 35.85 3.67
C THR A 40 -7.72 35.17 3.50
N SER A 41 -7.68 33.86 3.27
CA SER A 41 -6.41 33.14 3.09
C SER A 41 -5.61 33.63 1.88
N SER A 42 -6.26 34.19 0.86
CA SER A 42 -5.60 34.80 -0.31
C SER A 42 -4.74 36.02 0.02
N GLU A 43 -4.91 36.63 1.20
CA GLU A 43 -4.03 37.70 1.69
C GLU A 43 -2.74 37.16 2.33
N CYS A 44 -2.68 35.86 2.60
CA CYS A 44 -1.52 35.19 3.13
C CYS A 44 -0.63 34.64 2.01
N PRO A 45 0.65 34.35 2.31
CA PRO A 45 1.49 33.50 1.47
C PRO A 45 0.81 32.14 1.17
N LEU A 46 1.14 31.52 0.04
CA LEU A 46 0.51 30.25 -0.42
C LEU A 46 0.71 29.08 0.56
N ASP A 47 1.75 29.14 1.38
CA ASP A 47 2.10 28.18 2.43
C ASP A 47 1.41 28.46 3.78
N ARG A 48 0.55 29.48 3.87
CA ARG A 48 -0.15 29.88 5.10
C ARG A 48 -1.63 30.06 4.87
N ALA A 49 -2.44 29.94 5.92
CA ALA A 49 -3.87 30.18 5.89
C ALA A 49 -4.26 31.29 6.85
N CYS A 50 -5.36 32.00 6.54
CA CYS A 50 -5.90 32.99 7.46
C CYS A 50 -6.71 32.29 8.55
N VAL A 51 -6.18 32.26 9.78
CA VAL A 51 -6.85 31.69 10.95
C VAL A 51 -6.82 32.73 12.06
N ASN A 52 -8.00 33.05 12.62
CA ASN A 52 -8.14 34.06 13.67
C ASN A 52 -7.45 35.39 13.32
N GLN A 53 -7.67 35.88 12.08
CA GLN A 53 -7.14 37.16 11.59
C GLN A 53 -5.60 37.22 11.47
N LYS A 54 -4.93 36.05 11.44
CA LYS A 54 -3.48 35.92 11.26
C LYS A 54 -3.10 34.87 10.23
N CYS A 55 -1.98 35.10 9.54
CA CYS A 55 -1.44 34.15 8.57
C CYS A 55 -0.57 33.11 9.28
N VAL A 56 -1.12 31.91 9.47
CA VAL A 56 -0.48 30.81 10.19
C VAL A 56 -0.29 29.59 9.30
N ASP A 57 0.63 28.71 9.68
CA ASP A 57 0.77 27.39 9.05
C ASP A 57 -0.43 26.51 9.46
N PRO A 58 -1.23 25.98 8.52
CA PRO A 58 -2.36 25.10 8.82
C PRO A 58 -1.96 23.64 9.09
N CYS A 59 -0.68 23.26 9.00
CA CYS A 59 -0.24 21.88 9.20
C CYS A 59 -0.26 21.35 10.65
N PRO A 60 0.10 22.13 11.69
CA PRO A 60 0.15 21.62 13.06
C PRO A 60 -1.19 21.05 13.52
N GLY A 61 -1.22 19.75 13.82
CA GLY A 61 -2.41 19.04 14.32
C GLY A 61 -3.38 18.54 13.25
N THR A 62 -3.09 18.73 11.95
CA THR A 62 -4.00 18.33 10.86
C THR A 62 -3.76 16.91 10.35
N CYS A 63 -2.50 16.46 10.27
CA CYS A 63 -2.16 15.14 9.74
C CYS A 63 -1.94 14.09 10.83
N GLY A 64 -2.14 12.83 10.46
CA GLY A 64 -1.98 11.68 11.33
C GLY A 64 -0.53 11.29 11.63
N THR A 65 -0.35 10.23 12.41
CA THR A 65 1.00 9.75 12.79
C THR A 65 1.75 9.16 11.59
N ASN A 66 3.05 9.45 11.46
CA ASN A 66 3.90 9.07 10.32
C ASN A 66 3.43 9.60 8.95
N ALA A 67 2.59 10.66 8.96
CA ALA A 67 2.24 11.42 7.78
C ALA A 67 3.06 12.71 7.71
N ARG A 68 3.32 13.15 6.48
CA ARG A 68 3.89 14.45 6.15
C ARG A 68 2.76 15.41 5.77
N CYS A 69 2.80 16.61 6.32
CA CYS A 69 1.95 17.70 5.89
C CYS A 69 2.69 18.60 4.89
N ASN A 70 2.02 18.99 3.80
CA ASN A 70 2.46 20.09 2.95
C ASN A 70 1.28 21.00 2.67
N VAL A 71 1.50 22.31 2.68
CA VAL A 71 0.44 23.28 2.38
C VAL A 71 0.39 23.53 0.89
N ASN A 72 -0.80 23.39 0.30
CA ASN A 72 -1.07 23.72 -1.09
C ASN A 72 -2.23 24.70 -1.15
N ASN A 73 -1.98 25.90 -1.67
CA ASN A 73 -2.99 26.95 -1.80
C ASN A 73 -3.78 27.17 -0.49
N HIS A 74 -3.04 27.46 0.59
CA HIS A 74 -3.58 27.68 1.94
C HIS A 74 -4.24 26.45 2.59
N SER A 75 -4.23 25.29 1.94
CA SER A 75 -4.87 24.06 2.44
C SER A 75 -3.82 23.02 2.82
N PRO A 76 -3.91 22.40 4.01
CA PRO A 76 -3.00 21.33 4.40
C PRO A 76 -3.32 20.05 3.62
N ILE A 77 -2.31 19.46 3.01
CA ILE A 77 -2.37 18.16 2.33
C ILE A 77 -1.52 17.17 3.11
N CYS A 78 -2.14 16.07 3.53
CA CYS A 78 -1.49 14.99 4.26
C CYS A 78 -1.15 13.84 3.32
N SER A 79 0.08 13.33 3.41
CA SER A 79 0.52 12.12 2.71
C SER A 79 1.39 11.25 3.62
N CYS A 80 1.37 9.92 3.44
CA CYS A 80 2.26 9.06 4.22
C CYS A 80 3.73 9.31 3.85
N GLN A 81 4.62 9.25 4.85
CA GLN A 81 6.04 9.37 4.63
C GLN A 81 6.55 8.24 3.71
N SER A 82 7.66 8.46 3.00
CA SER A 82 8.29 7.43 2.17
C SER A 82 8.53 6.14 2.95
N GLY A 83 8.07 5.01 2.38
CA GLY A 83 8.14 3.70 3.04
C GLY A 83 6.97 3.39 3.98
N TYR A 84 5.94 4.25 4.04
CA TYR A 84 4.72 4.03 4.79
C TYR A 84 3.47 4.04 3.90
N THR A 85 2.43 3.35 4.34
CA THR A 85 1.11 3.23 3.69
C THR A 85 -0.01 3.31 4.74
N GLY A 86 -1.25 3.58 4.32
CA GLY A 86 -2.41 3.70 5.21
C GLY A 86 -3.16 5.01 5.01
N ASP A 87 -3.82 5.48 6.07
CA ASP A 87 -4.59 6.73 6.08
C ASP A 87 -3.74 7.89 6.63
N PRO A 88 -3.39 8.91 5.83
CA PRO A 88 -2.55 10.02 6.25
C PRO A 88 -3.22 11.00 7.22
N PHE A 89 -4.54 10.95 7.41
CA PHE A 89 -5.23 11.76 8.43
C PHE A 89 -5.29 11.08 9.78
N THR A 90 -5.21 9.74 9.81
CA THR A 90 -5.26 8.95 11.04
C THR A 90 -3.88 8.42 11.43
N ARG A 91 -3.32 7.51 10.62
CA ARG A 91 -2.06 6.83 10.90
C ARG A 91 -1.54 6.10 9.66
N CYS A 92 -0.26 6.30 9.37
CA CYS A 92 0.50 5.51 8.40
C CYS A 92 1.32 4.41 9.10
N TYR A 93 1.45 3.27 8.43
CA TYR A 93 2.17 2.07 8.86
C TYR A 93 3.31 1.77 7.88
N PRO A 94 4.42 1.16 8.33
CA PRO A 94 5.48 0.74 7.42
C PRO A 94 4.94 -0.15 6.29
N ASN A 95 5.45 0.04 5.08
CA ASN A 95 5.09 -0.79 3.95
C ASN A 95 5.38 -2.26 4.27
N PRO A 96 4.51 -3.19 3.82
CA PRO A 96 4.81 -4.61 3.95
C PRO A 96 6.13 -4.91 3.24
N PRO A 97 6.92 -5.87 3.76
CA PRO A 97 8.10 -6.33 3.05
C PRO A 97 7.68 -6.76 1.64
N PRO A 98 8.54 -6.56 0.62
CA PRO A 98 8.26 -7.07 -0.71
C PRO A 98 7.93 -8.57 -0.62
N PRO A 99 7.03 -9.07 -1.48
CA PRO A 99 6.79 -10.50 -1.58
C PRO A 99 8.14 -11.19 -1.69
N GLN A 100 8.47 -12.04 -0.73
CA GLN A 100 9.63 -12.90 -0.89
C GLN A 100 9.31 -13.76 -2.11
N ASP A 101 10.22 -13.79 -3.08
CA ASP A 101 10.22 -14.82 -4.12
C ASP A 101 10.26 -16.15 -3.38
N THR A 102 9.09 -16.72 -3.08
CA THR A 102 8.96 -18.11 -2.71
C THR A 102 9.53 -18.84 -3.90
N GLN A 103 10.80 -19.22 -3.78
CA GLN A 103 11.43 -20.14 -4.71
C GLN A 103 10.43 -21.28 -4.84
N VAL A 104 9.81 -21.38 -6.01
CA VAL A 104 8.94 -22.48 -6.33
C VAL A 104 9.86 -23.68 -6.22
N VAL A 105 9.79 -24.39 -5.10
CA VAL A 105 10.51 -25.63 -4.92
C VAL A 105 9.88 -26.54 -5.95
N VAL A 106 10.52 -26.65 -7.11
CA VAL A 106 10.11 -27.54 -8.19
C VAL A 106 10.27 -28.94 -7.62
N ARG A 107 9.22 -29.41 -6.94
CA ARG A 107 9.14 -30.78 -6.47
C ARG A 107 8.99 -31.63 -7.72
N ASP A 108 9.85 -32.63 -7.84
CA ASP A 108 9.72 -33.60 -8.92
C ASP A 108 8.36 -34.29 -8.79
N PRO A 109 7.44 -34.16 -9.77
CA PRO A 109 6.13 -34.78 -9.74
C PRO A 109 6.19 -36.32 -9.74
N CYS A 110 7.35 -36.91 -9.99
CA CYS A 110 7.58 -38.34 -9.88
C CYS A 110 8.02 -38.80 -8.48
N VAL A 111 8.09 -37.91 -7.48
CA VAL A 111 8.52 -38.24 -6.10
C VAL A 111 7.50 -37.76 -5.05
N PRO A 112 6.74 -38.68 -4.41
CA PRO A 112 6.63 -40.11 -4.71
C PRO A 112 5.92 -40.36 -6.05
N SER A 113 6.19 -41.49 -6.71
CA SER A 113 5.65 -41.75 -8.05
C SER A 113 4.12 -41.94 -8.03
N PRO A 114 3.36 -41.21 -8.86
CA PRO A 114 1.91 -41.38 -8.95
C PRO A 114 1.49 -42.51 -9.92
N CYS A 115 2.43 -43.16 -10.60
CA CYS A 115 2.13 -44.02 -11.76
C CYS A 115 1.70 -45.45 -11.42
N GLY A 116 1.67 -45.84 -10.14
CA GLY A 116 1.32 -47.20 -9.73
C GLY A 116 2.41 -48.24 -9.97
N PRO A 117 2.19 -49.50 -9.57
CA PRO A 117 3.17 -50.58 -9.71
C PRO A 117 3.46 -50.90 -11.18
N ASN A 118 4.65 -51.45 -11.44
CA ASN A 118 5.11 -51.86 -12.77
C ASN A 118 5.05 -50.76 -13.84
N SER A 119 5.07 -49.49 -13.41
CA SER A 119 4.99 -48.31 -14.26
C SER A 119 6.20 -47.40 -14.03
N GLN A 120 6.76 -46.84 -15.10
CA GLN A 120 7.77 -45.80 -15.04
C GLN A 120 7.13 -44.41 -15.07
N CYS A 121 7.61 -43.51 -14.22
CA CYS A 121 7.26 -42.09 -14.24
C CYS A 121 8.36 -41.27 -14.92
N ARG A 122 7.98 -40.37 -15.81
CA ARG A 122 8.87 -39.39 -16.44
C ARG A 122 8.31 -37.99 -16.21
N ASN A 123 9.11 -37.08 -15.68
CA ASN A 123 8.73 -35.68 -15.56
C ASN A 123 8.82 -35.00 -16.95
N ILE A 124 7.68 -34.59 -17.49
CA ILE A 124 7.59 -33.83 -18.74
C ILE A 124 7.06 -32.44 -18.38
N ASN A 125 7.95 -31.44 -18.35
CA ASN A 125 7.62 -30.04 -18.06
C ASN A 125 6.85 -29.81 -16.74
N GLY A 126 7.21 -30.53 -15.69
CA GLY A 126 6.56 -30.41 -14.38
C GLY A 126 5.29 -31.28 -14.22
N VAL A 127 4.96 -32.10 -15.23
CA VAL A 127 3.83 -33.03 -15.22
C VAL A 127 4.35 -34.47 -15.21
N PRO A 128 3.83 -35.36 -14.36
CA PRO A 128 4.21 -36.77 -14.38
C PRO A 128 3.57 -37.48 -15.58
N SER A 129 4.41 -38.11 -16.41
CA SER A 129 3.99 -38.96 -17.52
C SER A 129 4.27 -40.42 -17.18
N CYS A 130 3.23 -41.25 -17.21
CA CYS A 130 3.29 -42.65 -16.81
C CYS A 130 3.28 -43.57 -18.02
N SER A 131 4.11 -44.60 -18.01
CA SER A 131 4.06 -45.71 -18.99
C SER A 131 4.40 -47.03 -18.30
N CYS A 132 3.94 -48.17 -18.85
CA CYS A 132 4.32 -49.47 -18.31
C CYS A 132 5.82 -49.73 -18.50
N LEU A 133 6.43 -50.45 -17.55
CA LEU A 133 7.79 -50.95 -17.72
C LEU A 133 7.87 -51.94 -18.89
N VAL A 134 9.09 -52.20 -19.37
CA VAL A 134 9.34 -53.16 -20.45
C VAL A 134 8.78 -54.53 -20.06
N ASN A 135 8.06 -55.18 -20.98
CA ASN A 135 7.33 -56.45 -20.81
C ASN A 135 6.05 -56.42 -19.97
N TYR A 136 5.64 -55.26 -19.45
CA TYR A 136 4.31 -55.09 -18.87
C TYR A 136 3.34 -54.54 -19.90
N ILE A 137 2.15 -55.12 -19.94
CA ILE A 137 1.06 -54.75 -20.85
C ILE A 137 -0.02 -53.95 -20.12
N GLY A 138 -0.79 -53.18 -20.88
CA GLY A 138 -1.89 -52.36 -20.36
C GLY A 138 -1.55 -50.87 -20.30
N SER A 139 -2.11 -50.18 -19.32
CA SER A 139 -1.91 -48.74 -19.13
C SER A 139 -1.81 -48.42 -17.64
N PRO A 140 -0.87 -47.56 -17.22
CA PRO A 140 -0.75 -47.15 -15.82
C PRO A 140 -2.07 -46.59 -15.27
N PRO A 141 -2.40 -46.83 -13.99
CA PRO A 141 -1.60 -47.55 -12.98
C PRO A 141 -1.75 -49.09 -13.03
N ASN A 142 -2.48 -49.63 -14.00
CA ASN A 142 -2.85 -51.04 -14.07
C ASN A 142 -1.96 -51.83 -15.05
N CYS A 143 -0.64 -51.62 -14.97
CA CYS A 143 0.31 -52.39 -15.76
C CYS A 143 0.45 -53.80 -15.17
N ARG A 144 0.25 -54.82 -16.01
CA ARG A 144 0.29 -56.23 -15.61
C ARG A 144 1.25 -57.02 -16.50
N PRO A 145 1.82 -58.13 -16.01
CA PRO A 145 2.64 -58.99 -16.85
C PRO A 145 1.81 -59.66 -17.95
N GLU A 146 2.48 -60.30 -18.91
CA GLU A 146 1.82 -61.07 -19.97
C GLU A 146 1.02 -62.24 -19.40
N CYS A 147 1.55 -62.88 -18.35
CA CYS A 147 0.85 -63.90 -17.59
C CYS A 147 1.27 -63.91 -16.12
N THR A 148 0.39 -64.45 -15.28
CA THR A 148 0.68 -64.83 -13.89
C THR A 148 0.45 -66.32 -13.64
N ILE A 149 -0.28 -67.01 -14.53
CA ILE A 149 -0.58 -68.44 -14.46
C ILE A 149 -0.55 -69.07 -15.86
N ASN A 150 -0.26 -70.37 -15.95
CA ASN A 150 -0.18 -71.08 -17.24
C ASN A 150 -1.47 -71.02 -18.07
N ALA A 151 -2.63 -70.90 -17.42
CA ALA A 151 -3.93 -70.83 -18.09
C ALA A 151 -4.14 -69.51 -18.87
N GLU A 152 -3.32 -68.48 -18.63
CA GLU A 152 -3.34 -67.22 -19.38
C GLU A 152 -2.51 -67.30 -20.67
N CYS A 153 -1.70 -68.34 -20.82
CA CYS A 153 -0.90 -68.59 -22.01
C CYS A 153 -1.64 -69.47 -23.04
N PRO A 154 -1.27 -69.37 -24.33
CA PRO A 154 -1.66 -70.34 -25.35
C PRO A 154 -1.38 -71.78 -24.93
N SER A 155 -2.16 -72.75 -25.43
CA SER A 155 -2.12 -74.15 -25.00
C SER A 155 -0.76 -74.85 -25.18
N ASN A 156 0.17 -74.27 -25.94
CA ASN A 156 1.53 -74.76 -26.17
C ASN A 156 2.62 -74.01 -25.37
N GLN A 157 2.24 -73.09 -24.48
CA GLN A 157 3.13 -72.29 -23.66
C GLN A 157 2.80 -72.45 -22.17
N ALA A 158 3.76 -72.13 -21.32
CA ALA A 158 3.60 -72.08 -19.87
C ALA A 158 4.11 -70.73 -19.38
N CYS A 159 3.48 -70.21 -18.33
CA CYS A 159 3.88 -68.95 -17.74
C CYS A 159 5.20 -69.14 -16.99
N MET A 160 6.28 -68.60 -17.53
CA MET A 160 7.60 -68.63 -16.91
C MET A 160 8.17 -67.22 -16.85
N ASN A 161 8.50 -66.76 -15.63
CA ASN A 161 8.98 -65.40 -15.38
C ASN A 161 8.06 -64.33 -16.00
N GLU A 162 6.75 -64.41 -15.69
CA GLU A 162 5.75 -63.42 -16.10
C GLU A 162 5.50 -63.32 -17.61
N LYS A 163 5.93 -64.34 -18.37
CA LYS A 163 5.88 -64.40 -19.83
C LYS A 163 5.37 -65.75 -20.35
N CYS A 164 4.62 -65.69 -21.45
CA CYS A 164 4.28 -66.82 -22.32
C CYS A 164 5.29 -66.88 -23.51
#